data_AF-A0A9N9PFH2-F1
#
_entry.id   AF-A0A9N9PFH2-F1
#
_cell.length_a   1.000
_cell.length_b   1.000
_cell.length_c   1.000
_cell.angle_alpha   90.00
_cell.angle_beta   90.00
_cell.angle_gamma   90.00
#
_symmetry.space_group_name_H-M   'P 1'
#
loop_
_entity.id
_entity.type
_entity.pdbx_description
1 polymer ?
#
loop_
_entity_poly.entity_id
_entity_poly.type
_entity_poly.pdbx_seq_one_letter_code
_entity_poly.pdbx_strand_id
1 'polypeptide(L)'
;MIKLLNPNATIPVEDTIRNNIIKSFKDKSIKIKYLLQSVPGKLSFAIDVILLDFINLHGPYSGENLCDAFVSSCCEFKIILKIFTITSNNATNNDTFMQHLKNIYYNENITFNAVESHCRYIAHIINLAMQDILKQFKAGKAQTENAIFNDMNTPIMAKNIILKL
;
A
#
# COMPACT_ATOMS: atom_id res chain seq x y z
N MET A 1 -9.86 9.59 38.80
CA MET A 1 -11.24 9.05 38.95
C MET A 1 -12.08 9.60 37.82
N ILE A 2 -12.31 8.83 36.75
CA ILE A 2 -13.09 9.28 35.59
C ILE A 2 -14.56 9.35 36.02
N LYS A 3 -15.13 10.55 36.13
CA LYS A 3 -16.57 10.72 36.31
C LYS A 3 -17.25 10.31 35.00
N LEU A 4 -18.06 9.25 35.03
CA LEU A 4 -18.89 8.85 33.89
C LEU A 4 -19.82 10.01 33.49
N LEU A 5 -19.88 10.30 32.19
CA LEU A 5 -20.66 11.40 31.62
C LEU A 5 -22.17 11.14 31.55
N ASN A 6 -22.66 9.97 31.97
CA ASN A 6 -24.08 9.65 32.05
C ASN A 6 -24.33 8.53 33.09
N PRO A 7 -25.09 8.77 34.18
CA PRO A 7 -25.35 7.76 35.22
C PRO A 7 -26.26 6.61 34.75
N ASN A 8 -27.02 6.80 33.66
CA ASN A 8 -27.91 5.77 33.11
C ASN A 8 -27.24 4.92 32.02
N ALA A 9 -25.97 5.22 31.66
CA ALA A 9 -25.26 4.46 30.65
C ALA A 9 -24.66 3.18 31.24
N THR A 10 -25.13 2.03 30.76
CA THR A 10 -24.53 0.74 31.09
C THR A 10 -23.29 0.52 30.21
N ILE A 11 -22.10 0.46 30.81
CA ILE A 11 -20.89 0.10 30.08
C ILE A 11 -20.87 -1.42 29.88
N PRO A 12 -20.83 -1.93 28.64
CA PRO A 12 -20.68 -3.36 28.39
C PRO A 12 -19.32 -3.84 28.90
N VAL A 13 -19.28 -5.06 29.44
CA VAL A 13 -18.02 -5.69 29.87
C VAL A 13 -17.11 -5.98 28.67
N GLU A 14 -15.81 -6.11 28.93
CA GLU A 14 -14.77 -6.30 27.91
C GLU A 14 -15.12 -7.42 26.91
N ASP A 15 -15.55 -8.57 27.40
CA ASP A 15 -15.93 -9.72 26.56
C ASP A 15 -17.09 -9.39 25.61
N THR A 16 -18.04 -8.57 26.07
CA THR A 16 -19.17 -8.14 25.24
C THR A 16 -18.70 -7.21 24.13
N ILE A 17 -17.81 -6.27 24.43
CA ILE A 17 -17.20 -5.38 23.44
C ILE A 17 -16.42 -6.21 22.41
N ARG A 18 -15.56 -7.13 22.88
CA ARG A 18 -14.74 -8.01 22.03
C ARG A 18 -15.62 -8.84 21.09
N ASN A 19 -16.64 -9.51 21.62
CA ASN A 19 -17.54 -10.35 20.84
C ASN A 19 -18.32 -9.52 19.81
N ASN A 20 -18.77 -8.33 20.17
CA ASN A 20 -19.48 -7.44 19.25
C ASN A 20 -18.58 -6.97 18.10
N ILE A 21 -17.32 -6.63 18.37
CA ILE A 21 -16.34 -6.25 17.34
C ILE A 21 -16.08 -7.43 16.39
N ILE A 22 -15.80 -8.62 16.92
CA ILE A 22 -15.54 -9.83 16.12
C ILE A 22 -16.76 -10.16 15.26
N LYS A 23 -17.97 -10.10 15.82
CA LYS A 23 -19.21 -10.34 15.09
C LYS A 23 -19.40 -9.31 13.97
N SER A 24 -19.23 -8.03 14.27
CA SER A 24 -19.37 -6.94 13.28
C SER A 24 -18.36 -7.10 12.13
N PHE A 25 -17.12 -7.46 12.45
CA PHE A 25 -16.10 -7.76 11.44
C PHE A 25 -16.53 -8.93 10.56
N LYS A 26 -16.88 -10.09 11.14
CA LYS A 26 -17.32 -11.27 10.39
C LYS A 26 -18.52 -10.97 9.48
N ASP A 27 -19.53 -10.27 10.00
CA ASP A 27 -20.73 -9.91 9.23
C ASP A 27 -20.39 -9.01 8.03
N LYS A 28 -19.45 -8.07 8.20
CA LYS A 28 -18.96 -7.22 7.11
C LYS A 28 -18.09 -7.99 6.13
N SER A 29 -17.19 -8.85 6.59
CA SER A 29 -16.32 -9.67 5.74
C SER A 29 -17.15 -10.60 4.85
N ILE A 30 -18.22 -11.20 5.38
CA ILE A 30 -19.17 -12.00 4.60
C ILE A 30 -19.81 -11.14 3.49
N LYS A 31 -20.30 -9.94 3.81
CA LYS A 31 -20.90 -9.02 2.83
C LYS A 31 -19.89 -8.60 1.74
N ILE A 32 -18.68 -8.21 2.14
CA ILE A 32 -17.62 -7.82 1.21
C ILE A 32 -17.24 -8.99 0.32
N LYS A 33 -17.12 -10.20 0.88
CA LYS A 33 -16.85 -11.42 0.11
C LYS A 33 -17.89 -11.63 -1.00
N TYR A 34 -19.18 -11.55 -0.68
CA TYR A 34 -20.22 -11.64 -1.71
C TYR A 34 -20.11 -10.53 -2.76
N LEU A 35 -19.87 -9.29 -2.32
CA LEU A 35 -19.71 -8.15 -3.23
C LEU A 35 -18.56 -8.38 -4.21
N LEU A 36 -17.36 -8.69 -3.71
CA LEU A 36 -16.16 -8.89 -4.52
C LEU A 36 -16.30 -10.07 -5.49
N GLN A 37 -16.97 -11.14 -5.08
CA GLN A 37 -17.29 -12.27 -5.97
C GLN A 37 -18.22 -11.85 -7.11
N SER A 38 -19.25 -11.04 -6.80
CA SER A 38 -20.27 -10.59 -7.75
C SER A 38 -19.80 -9.54 -8.76
N VAL A 39 -18.68 -8.86 -8.51
CA VAL A 39 -18.15 -7.83 -9.44
C VAL A 39 -17.91 -8.46 -10.82
N PRO A 40 -18.53 -7.96 -11.90
CA PRO A 40 -18.22 -8.42 -13.24
C PRO A 40 -16.79 -8.01 -13.61
N GLY A 41 -15.99 -8.97 -14.07
CA GLY A 41 -14.59 -8.74 -14.44
C GLY A 41 -13.60 -8.97 -13.29
N LYS A 42 -12.47 -8.26 -13.36
CA LYS A 42 -11.32 -8.41 -12.47
C LYS A 42 -11.21 -7.24 -11.49
N LEU A 43 -10.46 -7.43 -10.41
CA LEU A 43 -10.31 -6.56 -9.25
C LEU A 43 -8.90 -6.00 -9.18
N SER A 44 -8.80 -4.72 -8.86
CA SER A 44 -7.53 -4.06 -8.57
C SER A 44 -7.40 -3.79 -7.07
N PHE A 45 -6.27 -4.18 -6.50
CA PHE A 45 -5.98 -3.98 -5.08
C PHE A 45 -4.93 -2.90 -4.88
N ALA A 46 -5.04 -2.12 -3.83
CA ALA A 46 -3.99 -1.22 -3.37
C ALA A 46 -3.56 -1.69 -1.98
N ILE A 47 -2.34 -2.23 -1.90
CA ILE A 47 -1.71 -2.65 -0.66
C ILE A 47 -1.52 -1.41 0.22
N ASP A 48 -1.75 -1.55 1.53
CA ASP A 48 -1.79 -0.48 2.54
C ASP A 48 -2.99 0.49 2.46
N VAL A 49 -3.89 0.34 1.49
CA VAL A 49 -5.11 1.19 1.36
C VAL A 49 -6.39 0.38 1.54
N ILE A 50 -6.45 -0.84 1.00
CA ILE A 50 -7.63 -1.70 1.08
C ILE A 50 -7.43 -2.74 2.17
N LEU A 51 -8.20 -2.64 3.25
CA LEU A 51 -8.25 -3.64 4.31
C LEU A 51 -9.22 -4.76 3.92
N LEU A 52 -8.68 -5.94 3.62
CA LEU A 52 -9.48 -7.16 3.41
C LEU A 52 -9.60 -7.99 4.68
N ASP A 53 -8.52 -8.07 5.46
CA ASP A 53 -8.44 -8.90 6.65
C ASP A 53 -7.38 -8.37 7.63
N PHE A 54 -7.49 -8.77 8.89
CA PHE A 54 -6.49 -8.52 9.92
C PHE A 54 -5.62 -9.77 10.09
N ILE A 55 -4.59 -9.86 9.26
CA ILE A 55 -3.69 -11.01 9.31
C ILE A 55 -2.53 -10.71 10.24
N ASN A 56 -2.36 -11.57 11.26
CA ASN A 56 -1.12 -11.60 12.02
C ASN A 56 -0.04 -12.29 11.17
N LEU A 57 0.91 -11.52 10.65
CA LEU A 57 2.01 -12.08 9.87
C LEU A 57 2.95 -12.85 10.80
N HIS A 58 3.06 -14.16 10.56
CA HIS A 58 4.04 -14.99 11.22
C HIS A 58 5.37 -14.90 10.48
N GLY A 59 6.42 -14.42 11.17
CA GLY A 59 7.77 -14.27 10.60
C GLY A 59 8.10 -12.83 10.20
N PRO A 60 9.21 -12.63 9.43
CA PRO A 60 9.65 -11.30 9.01
C PRO A 60 8.63 -10.59 8.12
N TYR A 61 8.70 -9.26 8.07
CA TYR A 61 7.93 -8.43 7.13
C TYR A 61 8.53 -8.48 5.71
N SER A 62 8.68 -9.69 5.16
CA SER A 62 9.20 -9.92 3.81
C SER A 62 8.06 -9.90 2.79
N GLY A 63 8.43 -9.71 1.51
CA GLY A 63 7.45 -9.72 0.42
C GLY A 63 6.76 -11.07 0.24
N GLU A 64 7.48 -12.17 0.48
CA GLU A 64 6.98 -13.54 0.41
C GLU A 64 5.89 -13.77 1.48
N ASN A 65 6.18 -13.42 2.74
CA ASN A 65 5.21 -13.57 3.83
C ASN A 65 3.96 -12.68 3.61
N LEU A 66 4.16 -11.46 3.11
CA LEU A 66 3.06 -10.58 2.72
C LEU A 66 2.22 -11.18 1.59
N CYS A 67 2.87 -11.83 0.63
CA CYS A 67 2.22 -12.49 -0.49
C CYS A 67 1.43 -13.72 -0.05
N ASP A 68 1.98 -14.57 0.80
CA ASP A 68 1.29 -15.74 1.34
C ASP A 68 0.03 -15.32 2.14
N ALA A 69 0.13 -14.26 2.94
CA ALA A 69 -1.00 -13.67 3.65
C ALA A 69 -2.06 -13.13 2.69
N PHE A 70 -1.64 -12.36 1.68
CA PHE A 70 -2.53 -11.81 0.66
C PHE A 70 -3.25 -12.91 -0.12
N VAL A 71 -2.53 -13.94 -0.58
CA VAL A 71 -3.08 -15.09 -1.29
C VAL A 71 -4.07 -15.85 -0.41
N SER A 72 -3.74 -16.08 0.87
CA SER A 72 -4.65 -16.73 1.82
C SER A 72 -5.97 -15.98 1.95
N SER A 73 -5.91 -14.66 2.11
CA SER A 73 -7.08 -13.77 2.10
C SER A 73 -7.87 -13.88 0.80
N CYS A 74 -7.21 -13.79 -0.36
CA CYS A 74 -7.89 -13.91 -1.65
C CYS A 74 -8.53 -15.29 -1.87
N CYS A 75 -7.93 -16.36 -1.36
CA CYS A 75 -8.49 -17.71 -1.38
C CYS A 75 -9.71 -17.82 -0.47
N GLU A 76 -9.66 -17.28 0.76
CA GLU A 76 -10.81 -17.26 1.67
C GLU A 76 -11.99 -16.50 1.05
N PHE A 77 -11.71 -15.38 0.39
CA PHE A 77 -12.71 -14.59 -0.31
C PHE A 77 -13.11 -15.20 -1.67
N LYS A 78 -12.40 -16.23 -2.15
CA LYS A 78 -12.58 -16.88 -3.46
C LYS A 78 -12.46 -15.92 -4.64
N ILE A 79 -11.47 -15.03 -4.58
CA ILE A 79 -11.22 -13.98 -5.57
C ILE A 79 -9.82 -14.01 -6.18
N ILE A 80 -9.00 -15.03 -5.87
CA ILE A 80 -7.62 -15.13 -6.39
C ILE A 80 -7.56 -15.03 -7.92
N LEU A 81 -8.46 -15.71 -8.64
CA LEU A 81 -8.51 -15.65 -10.10
C LEU A 81 -9.06 -14.33 -10.66
N LYS A 82 -9.62 -13.49 -9.79
CA LYS A 82 -10.18 -12.18 -10.19
C LYS A 82 -9.14 -11.06 -10.09
N ILE A 83 -7.90 -11.32 -9.67
CA ILE A 83 -6.90 -10.25 -9.55
C ILE A 83 -6.51 -9.72 -10.93
N PHE A 84 -6.60 -8.40 -11.11
CA PHE A 84 -6.12 -7.68 -12.28
C PHE A 84 -4.78 -7.02 -12.02
N THR A 85 -4.76 -6.07 -11.08
CA THR A 85 -3.58 -5.30 -10.73
C THR A 85 -3.45 -5.15 -9.23
N ILE A 86 -2.21 -5.00 -8.78
CA ILE A 86 -1.83 -4.74 -7.41
C ILE A 86 -1.03 -3.45 -7.42
N THR A 87 -1.52 -2.46 -6.67
CA THR A 87 -0.87 -1.17 -6.47
C THR A 87 -0.11 -1.20 -5.15
N SER A 88 1.17 -0.91 -5.18
CA SER A 88 2.00 -0.83 -3.97
C SER A 88 3.08 0.24 -4.10
N ASN A 89 3.67 0.63 -2.97
CA ASN A 89 4.76 1.62 -2.96
C ASN A 89 6.05 1.03 -3.57
N ASN A 90 7.10 1.84 -3.69
CA ASN A 90 8.35 1.43 -4.34
C ASN A 90 9.34 0.71 -3.41
N ALA A 91 8.86 0.12 -2.31
CA ALA A 91 9.69 -0.68 -1.43
C ALA A 91 10.08 -2.00 -2.10
N THR A 92 11.32 -2.44 -1.88
CA THR A 92 11.90 -3.65 -2.49
C THR A 92 11.17 -4.94 -2.12
N ASN A 93 10.56 -4.99 -0.94
CA ASN A 93 9.73 -6.13 -0.53
C ASN A 93 8.47 -6.30 -1.41
N ASN A 94 7.96 -5.23 -2.03
CA ASN A 94 6.84 -5.36 -2.97
C ASN A 94 7.29 -6.00 -4.29
N ASP A 95 8.56 -5.89 -4.65
CA ASP A 95 9.11 -6.56 -5.83
C ASP A 95 9.20 -8.06 -5.57
N THR A 96 9.71 -8.45 -4.39
CA THR A 96 9.75 -9.87 -4.01
C THR A 96 8.36 -10.46 -3.83
N PHE A 97 7.41 -9.69 -3.27
CA PHE A 97 5.99 -10.04 -3.24
C PHE A 97 5.44 -10.39 -4.63
N MET A 98 5.67 -9.52 -5.64
CA MET A 98 5.12 -9.73 -6.98
C MET A 98 5.76 -10.93 -7.69
N GLN A 99 7.06 -11.18 -7.46
CA GLN A 99 7.73 -12.37 -7.97
C GLN A 99 7.22 -13.65 -7.31
N HIS A 100 7.00 -13.63 -5.99
CA HIS A 100 6.44 -14.76 -5.26
C HIS A 100 5.01 -15.08 -5.75
N LEU A 101 4.20 -14.04 -5.96
CA LEU A 101 2.84 -14.19 -6.50
C LEU A 101 2.86 -14.84 -7.89
N LYS A 102 3.78 -14.41 -8.76
CA LYS A 102 3.97 -15.02 -10.09
C LYS A 102 4.26 -16.52 -9.98
N ASN A 103 5.14 -16.92 -9.07
CA ASN A 103 5.51 -18.32 -8.88
C ASN A 103 4.31 -19.16 -8.40
N ILE A 104 3.51 -18.63 -7.47
CA ILE A 104 2.27 -19.29 -7.01
C ILE A 104 1.32 -19.52 -8.20
N TYR A 105 1.07 -18.49 -9.01
CA TYR A 105 0.19 -18.62 -10.18
C TYR A 105 0.74 -19.60 -11.22
N TYR A 106 2.05 -19.59 -11.46
CA TYR A 106 2.71 -20.52 -12.36
C TYR A 106 2.51 -21.98 -11.90
N ASN A 107 2.70 -22.26 -10.61
CA ASN A 107 2.53 -23.60 -10.04
C ASN A 107 1.09 -24.11 -10.16
N GLU A 108 0.11 -23.21 -10.09
CA GLU A 108 -1.31 -23.52 -10.26
C GLU A 108 -1.75 -23.53 -11.75
N ASN A 109 -0.83 -23.38 -12.70
CA ASN A 109 -1.08 -23.29 -14.15
C ASN A 109 -2.01 -22.12 -14.54
N ILE A 110 -1.92 -20.99 -13.83
CA ILE A 110 -2.69 -19.78 -14.10
C ILE A 110 -1.79 -18.74 -14.76
N THR A 111 -2.21 -18.20 -15.90
CA THR A 111 -1.50 -17.10 -16.57
C THR A 111 -1.59 -15.81 -15.76
N PHE A 112 -0.45 -15.31 -15.29
CA PHE A 112 -0.32 -14.05 -14.58
C PHE A 112 0.94 -13.29 -15.02
N ASN A 113 0.77 -12.01 -15.40
CA ASN A 113 1.88 -11.15 -15.77
C ASN A 113 2.21 -10.19 -14.63
N ALA A 114 3.18 -10.55 -13.80
CA ALA A 114 3.55 -9.72 -12.65
C ALA A 114 3.98 -8.29 -13.00
N VAL A 115 4.54 -8.07 -14.20
CA VAL A 115 4.98 -6.73 -14.62
C VAL A 115 3.78 -5.86 -14.98
N GLU A 116 2.86 -6.38 -15.80
CA GLU A 116 1.65 -5.64 -16.20
C GLU A 116 0.63 -5.52 -15.05
N SER A 117 0.64 -6.48 -14.12
CA SER A 117 -0.21 -6.47 -12.93
C SER A 117 0.35 -5.66 -11.77
N HIS A 118 1.56 -5.09 -11.86
CA HIS A 118 2.13 -4.24 -10.81
C HIS A 118 1.96 -2.75 -11.14
N CYS A 119 1.15 -2.05 -10.36
CA CYS A 119 1.06 -0.59 -10.42
C CYS A 119 1.88 0.03 -9.27
N ARG A 120 2.76 0.99 -9.58
CA ARG A 120 3.46 1.75 -8.53
C ARG A 120 2.57 2.86 -7.99
N TYR A 121 2.59 3.05 -6.68
CA TYR A 121 1.80 4.09 -6.02
C TYR A 121 2.36 5.49 -6.32
N ILE A 122 1.64 6.24 -7.15
CA ILE A 122 2.12 7.53 -7.69
C ILE A 122 2.46 8.56 -6.61
N ALA A 123 1.70 8.61 -5.52
CA ALA A 123 1.98 9.55 -4.43
C ALA A 123 3.31 9.23 -3.73
N HIS A 124 3.71 7.95 -3.67
CA HIS A 124 5.02 7.59 -3.17
C HIS A 124 6.13 8.03 -4.12
N ILE A 125 5.93 7.89 -5.44
CA ILE A 125 6.89 8.38 -6.45
C ILE A 125 7.08 9.89 -6.33
N ILE A 126 5.99 10.66 -6.19
CA ILE A 126 6.04 12.11 -5.99
C ILE A 126 6.81 12.45 -4.71
N ASN A 127 6.55 11.73 -3.63
CA ASN A 127 7.26 11.92 -2.36
C ASN A 127 8.77 11.65 -2.50
N LEU A 128 9.17 10.58 -3.19
CA LEU A 128 10.58 10.29 -3.47
C LEU A 128 11.24 11.40 -4.30
N ALA A 129 10.57 11.83 -5.39
CA ALA A 129 11.06 12.92 -6.23
C ALA A 129 11.24 14.22 -5.43
N MET A 130 10.28 14.57 -4.57
CA MET A 130 10.37 15.75 -3.70
C MET A 130 11.52 15.62 -2.70
N GLN A 131 11.71 14.46 -2.09
CA GLN A 131 12.82 14.23 -1.16
C GLN A 131 14.18 14.41 -1.85
N ASP A 132 14.34 13.92 -3.07
CA ASP A 132 15.59 14.06 -3.82
C ASP A 132 15.85 15.50 -4.26
N ILE A 133 14.79 16.24 -4.61
CA ILE A 133 14.89 17.69 -4.85
C ILE A 133 15.33 18.42 -3.57
N LEU A 134 14.69 18.14 -2.44
CA LEU A 134 15.03 18.78 -1.15
C LEU A 134 16.45 18.46 -0.67
N LYS A 135 16.96 17.24 -0.96
CA LYS A 135 18.36 16.89 -0.67
C LYS A 135 19.33 17.77 -1.47
N GLN A 136 19.04 18.06 -2.73
CA GLN A 136 19.86 18.96 -3.55
C GLN A 136 19.87 20.38 -2.99
N PHE A 137 18.72 20.89 -2.54
CA PHE A 137 18.63 22.21 -1.89
C PHE A 137 19.36 22.28 -0.54
N LYS A 138 19.32 21.20 0.27
CA LYS A 138 20.05 21.12 1.54
C LYS A 138 21.56 20.90 1.37
N ALA A 139 22.00 20.38 0.22
CA ALA A 139 23.42 20.20 -0.11
C ALA A 139 24.07 21.48 -0.69
N GLY A 140 23.27 22.48 -1.07
CA GLY A 140 23.77 23.82 -1.32
C GLY A 140 24.17 24.46 0.01
N LYS A 141 25.47 24.65 0.24
CA LYS A 141 25.93 25.59 1.27
C LYS A 141 25.16 26.90 1.07
N ALA A 142 24.69 27.51 2.17
CA ALA A 142 24.15 28.86 2.14
C ALA A 142 25.16 29.76 1.42
N GLN A 143 24.85 30.11 0.17
CA GLN A 143 25.59 31.13 -0.55
C GLN A 143 25.14 32.46 0.07
N THR A 144 26.10 33.27 0.51
CA THR A 144 25.83 34.64 0.93
C THR A 144 25.09 35.39 -0.17
N GLU A 145 24.12 36.23 0.17
CA GLU A 145 23.23 36.96 -0.77
C GLU A 145 23.97 37.59 -1.96
N ASN A 146 25.21 38.05 -1.75
CA ASN A 146 26.07 38.63 -2.78
C ASN A 146 26.45 37.68 -3.94
N ALA A 147 26.44 36.36 -3.73
CA ALA A 147 26.74 35.39 -4.78
C ALA A 147 25.52 35.08 -5.66
N ILE A 148 24.31 35.19 -5.11
CA ILE A 148 23.04 34.92 -5.82
C ILE A 148 22.73 36.03 -6.82
N PHE A 149 23.02 37.29 -6.45
CA PHE A 149 22.76 38.46 -7.30
C PHE A 149 23.63 38.52 -8.57
N ASN A 150 24.84 37.96 -8.53
CA ASN A 150 25.73 37.95 -9.69
C ASN A 150 25.40 36.86 -10.71
N ASP A 151 24.77 35.76 -10.28
CA ASP A 151 24.46 34.61 -11.15
C ASP A 151 23.22 34.85 -12.04
N MET A 152 22.31 35.75 -11.61
CA MET A 152 21.13 36.16 -12.40
C MET A 152 21.48 37.02 -13.64
N ASN A 153 22.71 37.52 -13.76
CA ASN A 153 23.15 38.33 -14.92
C ASN A 153 23.77 37.51 -16.05
N THR A 154 23.81 36.17 -15.93
CA THR A 154 24.33 35.28 -16.96
C THR A 154 23.19 34.57 -17.69
N PRO A 155 23.18 34.52 -19.04
CA PRO A 155 22.07 33.92 -19.79
C PRO A 155 21.94 32.43 -19.43
N ILE A 156 20.76 32.03 -18.96
CA ILE A 156 20.44 30.66 -18.59
C ILE A 156 20.45 29.79 -19.85
N MET A 157 21.56 29.10 -20.11
CA MET A 157 21.57 28.02 -21.09
C MET A 157 21.01 26.78 -20.41
N ALA A 158 19.76 26.45 -20.72
CA ALA A 158 19.04 25.30 -20.19
C ALA A 158 19.86 24.00 -20.38
N LYS A 159 20.43 23.48 -19.29
CA LYS A 159 20.99 22.13 -19.28
C LYS A 159 19.82 21.15 -19.21
N ASN A 160 19.65 20.39 -20.29
CA ASN A 160 18.73 19.26 -20.40
C ASN A 160 18.86 18.32 -19.20
N ILE A 161 17.89 18.36 -18.28
CA ILE A 161 17.71 17.34 -17.26
C ILE A 161 16.96 16.19 -17.92
N ILE A 162 17.68 15.16 -18.34
CA ILE A 162 17.08 13.89 -18.70
C ILE A 162 16.84 13.12 -17.40
N LEU A 163 15.57 12.98 -16.99
CA LEU A 163 15.18 11.99 -16.00
C LEU A 163 15.41 10.60 -16.59
N LYS A 164 16.29 9.82 -15.99
CA LYS A 164 16.23 8.36 -16.15
C LYS A 164 15.15 7.87 -15.18
N LEU A 165 14.03 7.42 -15.78
CA LEU A 165 13.04 6.56 -15.12
C LEU A 165 13.67 5.22 -14.74
#